data_AF-A0A8H7AF53-F1
#
_entry.id   AF-A0A8H7AF53-F1
#
_cell.length_a   1.000
_cell.length_b   1.000
_cell.length_c   1.000
_cell.angle_alpha   90.00
_cell.angle_beta   90.00
_cell.angle_gamma   90.00
#
_symmetry.space_group_name_H-M   'P 1'
#
loop_
_entity.id
_entity.type
_entity.pdbx_description
1 polymer ?
#
loop_
_entity_poly.entity_id
_entity_poly.type
_entity_poly.pdbx_seq_one_letter_code
_entity_poly.pdbx_strand_id
1 'polypeptide(L)'
;MLTTIPYSQINPAPWKHPSELAMVRDWFYPEHISRNFFDLASSSSHIDRRQDAINLVSLWRFHEPKLNHALISTANLTDAILHDQPSKRDNLSDTALRSIYAMAFCRFVNALVDRDVRRSSTTTIAKDNVATEAEADAGCGPHRGQSSMYAHALELGLPDTFVELRHQAIHEEMPSLEVLRMRTGEALEWLWQRWWKFNVKGSAQPALSEWEERHKQWQSAAEGEGGQNQLGQGWVMHFSR
;
A
#
# COMPACT_ATOMS: atom_id res chain seq x y z
N MET A 1 38.01 4.50 -10.51
CA MET A 1 37.24 4.45 -11.77
C MET A 1 35.80 4.18 -11.39
N LEU A 2 34.93 5.20 -11.47
CA LEU A 2 33.50 5.05 -11.20
C LEU A 2 32.89 4.26 -12.36
N THR A 3 32.63 2.98 -12.15
CA THR A 3 31.86 2.15 -13.08
C THR A 3 30.43 2.65 -13.09
N THR A 4 30.09 3.48 -14.07
CA THR A 4 28.71 3.85 -14.39
C THR A 4 27.96 2.56 -14.74
N ILE A 5 27.15 2.07 -13.81
CA ILE A 5 26.28 0.91 -14.05
C ILE A 5 25.27 1.34 -15.13
N PRO A 6 25.16 0.60 -16.25
CA PRO A 6 24.20 0.94 -17.30
C PRO A 6 22.77 0.92 -16.72
N TYR A 7 21.98 1.94 -17.07
CA TYR A 7 20.62 2.15 -16.56
C TYR A 7 19.68 0.94 -16.76
N SER A 8 20.03 0.04 -17.68
CA SER A 8 19.35 -1.25 -17.96
C SER A 8 19.57 -2.34 -16.90
N GLN A 9 20.46 -2.14 -15.92
CA GLN A 9 20.68 -3.06 -14.78
C GLN A 9 20.12 -2.54 -13.46
N ILE A 10 19.51 -1.34 -13.47
CA ILE A 10 18.78 -0.84 -12.30
C ILE A 10 17.51 -1.69 -12.19
N ASN A 11 17.40 -2.46 -11.12
CA ASN A 11 16.20 -3.25 -10.84
C ASN A 11 14.98 -2.31 -10.93
N PRO A 12 14.00 -2.56 -11.82
CA PRO A 12 12.82 -1.68 -11.93
C PRO A 12 11.94 -1.75 -10.68
N ALA A 13 12.23 -2.67 -9.77
CA ALA A 13 11.58 -2.77 -8.49
C ALA A 13 12.29 -1.93 -7.41
N PRO A 14 11.53 -1.24 -6.54
CA PRO A 14 12.09 -0.45 -5.44
C PRO A 14 12.69 -1.29 -4.30
N TRP A 15 12.50 -2.62 -4.33
CA TRP A 15 13.12 -3.57 -3.41
C TRP A 15 14.40 -4.18 -4.02
N LYS A 16 15.41 -4.41 -3.18
CA LYS A 16 16.69 -5.03 -3.54
C LYS A 16 16.51 -6.48 -3.96
N HIS A 17 15.70 -7.22 -3.21
CA HIS A 17 15.48 -8.65 -3.42
C HIS A 17 13.99 -9.01 -3.32
N PRO A 18 13.49 -10.02 -4.07
CA PRO A 18 12.10 -10.48 -3.97
C PRO A 18 11.68 -10.91 -2.56
N SER A 19 12.63 -11.33 -1.74
CA SER A 19 12.42 -11.66 -0.33
C SER A 19 12.00 -10.47 0.53
N GLU A 20 12.40 -9.23 0.19
CA GLU A 20 11.95 -8.03 0.93
C GLU A 20 10.45 -7.79 0.72
N LEU A 21 9.95 -8.00 -0.50
CA LEU A 21 8.53 -7.90 -0.78
C LEU A 21 7.74 -9.01 -0.07
N ALA A 22 8.31 -10.22 0.01
CA ALA A 22 7.72 -11.32 0.80
C ALA A 22 7.69 -10.99 2.30
N MET A 23 8.74 -10.36 2.84
CA MET A 23 8.77 -9.90 4.23
C MET A 23 7.70 -8.84 4.51
N VAL A 24 7.54 -7.85 3.63
CA VAL A 24 6.50 -6.83 3.77
C VAL A 24 5.10 -7.42 3.67
N ARG A 25 4.88 -8.38 2.77
CA ARG A 25 3.63 -9.16 2.70
C ARG A 25 3.35 -9.81 4.06
N ASP A 26 4.35 -10.47 4.61
CA ASP A 26 4.22 -11.23 5.85
C ASP A 26 3.93 -10.31 7.05
N TRP A 27 4.53 -9.12 7.09
CA TRP A 27 4.21 -8.12 8.11
C TRP A 27 2.81 -7.51 7.97
N PHE A 28 2.30 -7.34 6.75
CA PHE A 28 0.93 -6.85 6.54
C PHE A 28 -0.14 -7.89 6.86
N TYR A 29 0.14 -9.17 6.60
CA TYR A 29 -0.84 -10.27 6.66
C TYR A 29 -0.36 -11.41 7.58
N PRO A 30 -0.12 -11.15 8.89
CA PRO A 30 0.40 -12.18 9.80
C PRO A 30 -0.54 -13.38 9.93
N GLU A 31 -1.86 -13.15 9.87
CA GLU A 31 -2.89 -14.20 9.96
C GLU A 31 -2.82 -15.22 8.81
N HIS A 32 -2.38 -14.80 7.63
CA HIS A 32 -2.29 -15.68 6.46
C HIS A 32 -1.04 -16.55 6.48
N ILE A 33 -0.02 -16.19 7.26
CA ILE A 33 1.17 -17.02 7.48
C ILE A 33 0.82 -18.15 8.43
N SER A 34 0.22 -17.81 9.58
CA SER A 34 -0.15 -18.76 10.63
C SER A 34 -1.18 -19.80 10.17
N ARG A 35 -1.96 -19.50 9.13
CA ARG A 35 -2.92 -20.45 8.52
C ARG A 35 -2.26 -21.40 7.50
N ASN A 36 -1.13 -21.02 6.89
CA ASN A 36 -0.42 -21.82 5.88
C ASN A 36 0.65 -22.74 6.48
N PHE A 37 1.16 -22.41 7.67
CA PHE A 37 2.14 -23.21 8.40
C PHE A 37 1.50 -23.60 9.72
N PHE A 38 1.19 -24.89 9.90
CA PHE A 38 0.64 -25.44 11.15
C PHE A 38 1.69 -25.25 12.27
N ASP A 39 1.74 -24.06 12.88
CA ASP A 39 2.67 -23.74 13.95
C ASP A 39 1.92 -23.48 15.26
N LEU A 40 1.81 -24.57 16.01
CA LEU A 40 1.27 -24.65 17.37
C LEU A 40 2.33 -24.29 18.44
N ALA A 41 3.49 -23.74 18.07
CA ALA A 41 4.68 -23.78 18.94
C ALA A 41 5.43 -22.46 19.15
N SER A 42 4.81 -21.28 19.03
CA SER A 42 5.47 -20.04 19.47
C SER A 42 4.49 -19.05 20.09
N SER A 43 4.25 -19.23 21.39
CA SER A 43 3.79 -18.22 22.33
C SER A 43 4.81 -17.07 22.50
N SER A 44 5.44 -16.61 21.41
CA SER A 44 6.15 -15.33 21.40
C SER A 44 5.10 -14.25 21.20
N SER A 45 5.06 -13.24 22.06
CA SER A 45 4.28 -12.03 21.81
C SER A 45 4.55 -11.56 20.38
N HIS A 46 3.58 -11.73 19.48
CA HIS A 46 3.78 -11.39 18.08
C HIS A 46 3.96 -9.87 18.00
N ILE A 47 5.20 -9.42 17.86
CA ILE A 47 5.52 -8.01 17.73
C ILE A 47 4.80 -7.49 16.48
N ASP A 48 3.98 -6.45 16.62
CA ASP A 48 3.26 -5.87 15.49
C ASP A 48 4.24 -5.11 14.58
N ARG A 49 4.61 -5.74 13.46
CA ARG A 49 5.55 -5.20 12.46
C ARG A 49 4.86 -4.39 11.37
N ARG A 50 3.54 -4.17 11.45
CA ARG A 50 2.79 -3.43 10.42
C ARG A 50 3.29 -2.00 10.24
N GLN A 51 3.73 -1.34 11.32
CA GLN A 51 4.32 0.00 11.24
C GLN A 51 5.64 0.00 10.46
N ASP A 52 6.49 -1.00 10.66
CA ASP A 52 7.75 -1.17 9.93
C ASP A 52 7.47 -1.38 8.42
N ALA A 53 6.43 -2.16 8.09
CA ALA A 53 5.97 -2.36 6.72
C ALA A 53 5.51 -1.05 6.04
N ILE A 54 4.71 -0.23 6.74
CA ILE A 54 4.26 1.07 6.26
C ILE A 54 5.45 2.00 5.99
N ASN A 55 6.42 2.02 6.90
CA ASN A 55 7.63 2.83 6.75
C ASN A 55 8.42 2.40 5.51
N LEU A 56 8.59 1.10 5.30
CA LEU A 56 9.31 0.57 4.14
C LEU A 56 8.58 0.87 2.81
N VAL A 57 7.25 0.73 2.77
CA VAL A 57 6.45 1.12 1.59
C VAL A 57 6.56 2.62 1.33
N SER A 58 6.62 3.44 2.37
CA SER A 58 6.81 4.90 2.23
C SER A 58 8.18 5.24 1.64
N LEU A 59 9.23 4.51 2.02
CA LEU A 59 10.56 4.63 1.41
C LEU A 59 10.53 4.23 -0.07
N TRP A 60 9.87 3.12 -0.41
CA TRP A 60 9.72 2.70 -1.81
C TRP A 60 8.94 3.71 -2.64
N ARG A 61 7.92 4.34 -2.06
CA ARG A 61 7.14 5.39 -2.71
C ARG A 61 7.98 6.63 -3.02
N PHE A 62 8.97 6.96 -2.18
CA PHE A 62 9.88 8.06 -2.43
C PHE A 62 10.85 7.75 -3.57
N HIS A 63 11.35 6.51 -3.63
CA HIS A 63 12.29 6.08 -4.65
C HIS A 63 11.63 5.89 -6.03
N GLU A 64 10.43 5.31 -6.07
CA GLU A 64 9.72 4.97 -7.30
C GLU A 64 8.36 5.67 -7.37
N PRO A 65 8.21 6.72 -8.20
CA PRO A 65 6.96 7.47 -8.34
C PRO A 65 5.78 6.63 -8.85
N LYS A 66 6.06 5.50 -9.52
CA LYS A 66 5.06 4.58 -10.08
C LYS A 66 4.90 3.30 -9.26
N LEU A 67 5.06 3.38 -7.95
CA LEU A 67 4.82 2.25 -7.05
C LEU A 67 3.39 1.69 -7.22
N ASN A 68 3.25 0.37 -7.19
CA ASN A 68 1.97 -0.30 -7.38
C ASN A 68 0.93 0.18 -6.36
N HIS A 69 -0.23 0.63 -6.84
CA HIS A 69 -1.32 1.11 -6.01
C HIS A 69 -1.80 0.07 -4.99
N ALA A 70 -1.73 -1.24 -5.28
CA ALA A 70 -2.07 -2.27 -4.30
C ALA A 70 -1.21 -2.20 -3.04
N LEU A 71 0.09 -1.90 -3.17
CA LEU A 71 1.01 -1.72 -2.03
C LEU A 71 0.66 -0.47 -1.23
N ILE A 72 0.48 0.65 -1.92
CA ILE A 72 0.15 1.94 -1.30
C ILE A 72 -1.19 1.86 -0.58
N SER A 73 -2.20 1.26 -1.22
CA SER A 73 -3.51 1.06 -0.62
C SER A 73 -3.45 0.15 0.60
N THR A 74 -2.69 -0.95 0.54
CA THR A 74 -2.48 -1.82 1.71
C THR A 74 -1.88 -1.01 2.86
N ALA A 75 -0.81 -0.26 2.61
CA ALA A 75 -0.17 0.55 3.64
C ALA A 75 -1.13 1.59 4.24
N ASN A 76 -1.87 2.34 3.43
CA ASN A 76 -2.82 3.36 3.92
C ASN A 76 -3.98 2.75 4.73
N LEU A 77 -4.52 1.61 4.30
CA LEU A 77 -5.60 0.92 5.01
C LEU A 77 -5.09 0.33 6.33
N THR A 78 -3.89 -0.27 6.33
CA THR A 78 -3.26 -0.76 7.55
C THR A 78 -2.91 0.37 8.52
N ASP A 79 -2.46 1.52 8.03
CA ASP A 79 -2.16 2.70 8.84
C ASP A 79 -3.41 3.19 9.59
N ALA A 80 -4.57 3.22 8.89
CA ALA A 80 -5.85 3.53 9.52
C ALA A 80 -6.20 2.57 10.68
N ILE A 81 -5.95 1.27 10.49
CA ILE A 81 -6.15 0.25 11.55
C ILE A 81 -5.18 0.49 12.73
N LEU A 82 -3.92 0.86 12.46
CA LEU A 82 -2.96 1.13 13.53
C LEU A 82 -3.37 2.34 14.37
N HIS A 83 -3.97 3.37 13.76
CA HIS A 83 -4.51 4.53 14.47
C HIS A 83 -5.70 4.21 15.38
N ASP A 84 -6.40 3.10 15.11
CA ASP A 84 -7.55 2.63 15.88
C ASP A 84 -7.16 1.75 17.09
N GLN A 85 -5.88 1.41 17.22
CA GLN A 85 -5.42 0.62 18.37
C GLN A 85 -5.60 1.40 19.68
N PRO A 86 -5.91 0.72 20.81
CA PRO A 86 -6.21 1.37 22.10
C PRO A 86 -5.15 2.41 22.51
N SER A 87 -3.87 2.07 22.31
CA SER A 87 -2.73 2.91 22.67
C SER A 87 -2.69 4.27 21.94
N LYS A 88 -3.21 4.33 20.70
CA LYS A 88 -3.25 5.56 19.88
C LYS A 88 -4.64 6.23 19.92
N ARG A 89 -5.69 5.46 20.18
CA ARG A 89 -7.08 5.91 20.20
C ARG A 89 -7.36 6.94 21.29
N ASP A 90 -6.68 6.86 22.43
CA ASP A 90 -6.89 7.79 23.56
C ASP A 90 -6.62 9.27 23.18
N ASN A 91 -5.83 9.51 22.13
CA ASN A 91 -5.50 10.85 21.64
C ASN A 91 -6.35 11.29 20.45
N LEU A 92 -7.31 10.48 19.98
CA LEU A 92 -8.03 10.73 18.73
C LEU A 92 -9.55 10.66 18.92
N SER A 93 -10.25 11.69 18.43
CA SER A 93 -11.72 11.69 18.44
C SER A 93 -12.29 10.67 17.45
N ASP A 94 -13.49 10.16 17.74
CA ASP A 94 -14.20 9.21 16.87
C ASP A 94 -14.40 9.78 15.45
N THR A 95 -14.73 11.07 15.34
CA THR A 95 -14.86 11.77 14.07
C THR A 95 -13.56 11.83 13.28
N ALA A 96 -12.43 12.08 13.96
CA ALA A 96 -11.13 12.11 13.30
C ALA A 96 -10.73 10.70 12.82
N LEU A 97 -11.00 9.67 13.61
CA LEU A 97 -10.74 8.29 13.22
C LEU A 97 -11.60 7.85 12.03
N ARG A 98 -12.90 8.19 12.02
CA ARG A 98 -13.79 7.99 10.86
C ARG A 98 -13.23 8.67 9.61
N SER A 99 -12.69 9.88 9.75
CA SER A 99 -12.05 10.61 8.64
C SER A 99 -10.79 9.92 8.13
N ILE A 100 -9.95 9.36 9.01
CA ILE A 100 -8.75 8.61 8.64
C ILE A 100 -9.13 7.38 7.80
N TYR A 101 -10.07 6.57 8.29
CA TYR A 101 -10.56 5.40 7.57
C TYR A 101 -11.20 5.78 6.23
N ALA A 102 -12.11 6.77 6.23
CA ALA A 102 -12.78 7.24 5.01
C ALA A 102 -11.76 7.71 3.97
N MET A 103 -10.76 8.50 4.37
CA MET A 103 -9.72 8.97 3.46
C MET A 103 -8.86 7.83 2.91
N ALA A 104 -8.43 6.89 3.76
CA ALA A 104 -7.68 5.72 3.33
C ALA A 104 -8.47 4.88 2.31
N PHE A 105 -9.75 4.67 2.58
CA PHE A 105 -10.64 3.91 1.72
C PHE A 105 -10.92 4.61 0.38
N CYS A 106 -11.22 5.91 0.41
CA CYS A 106 -11.40 6.71 -0.81
C CYS A 106 -10.15 6.70 -1.69
N ARG A 107 -8.96 6.80 -1.09
CA ARG A 107 -7.69 6.67 -1.82
C ARG A 107 -7.51 5.28 -2.44
N PHE A 108 -7.91 4.22 -1.75
CA PHE A 108 -7.89 2.86 -2.30
C PHE A 108 -8.79 2.71 -3.53
N VAL A 109 -10.05 3.13 -3.43
CA VAL A 109 -11.00 3.02 -4.56
C VAL A 109 -10.53 3.86 -5.75
N ASN A 110 -10.14 5.12 -5.52
CA ASN A 110 -9.65 5.99 -6.60
C ASN A 110 -8.38 5.44 -7.25
N ALA A 111 -7.42 4.97 -6.47
CA ALA A 111 -6.16 4.45 -7.00
C ALA A 111 -6.34 3.21 -7.88
N LEU A 112 -7.38 2.40 -7.63
CA LEU A 112 -7.72 1.25 -8.47
C LEU A 112 -8.51 1.65 -9.72
N VAL A 113 -9.53 2.49 -9.57
CA VAL A 113 -10.38 2.93 -10.68
C VAL A 113 -9.59 3.79 -11.68
N ASP A 114 -8.77 4.74 -11.20
CA ASP A 114 -7.97 5.63 -12.05
C ASP A 114 -6.89 4.89 -12.85
N ARG A 115 -6.42 3.75 -12.32
CA ARG A 115 -5.44 2.89 -12.99
C ARG A 115 -5.97 2.38 -14.31
N ASP A 116 -7.26 2.03 -14.36
CA ASP A 116 -7.88 1.48 -15.55
C ASP A 116 -8.27 2.58 -16.53
N VAL A 117 -8.71 3.76 -16.05
CA VAL A 117 -8.88 4.95 -16.90
C VAL A 117 -7.59 5.29 -17.67
N ARG A 118 -6.43 5.23 -17.00
CA ARG A 118 -5.12 5.45 -17.64
C ARG A 118 -4.77 4.34 -18.64
N ARG A 119 -5.04 3.07 -18.33
CA ARG A 119 -4.79 1.93 -19.24
C ARG A 119 -5.65 2.00 -20.50
N SER A 120 -6.93 2.33 -20.35
CA SER A 120 -7.87 2.46 -21.48
C SER A 120 -7.50 3.64 -22.38
N SER A 121 -7.07 4.78 -21.81
CA SER A 121 -6.64 5.95 -22.59
C SER A 121 -5.33 5.74 -23.37
N THR A 122 -4.40 4.95 -22.82
CA THR A 122 -3.10 4.66 -23.47
C THR A 122 -3.26 3.72 -24.68
N THR A 123 -4.26 2.85 -24.67
CA THR A 123 -4.53 1.88 -25.74
C THR A 123 -5.15 2.54 -26.98
N THR A 124 -5.88 3.64 -26.81
CA THR A 124 -6.43 4.44 -27.93
C THR A 124 -5.36 5.23 -28.69
N ILE A 125 -4.35 5.78 -28.01
CA ILE A 125 -3.27 6.55 -28.67
C ILE A 125 -2.35 5.64 -29.51
N ALA A 126 -2.21 4.37 -29.15
CA ALA A 126 -1.44 3.40 -29.93
C ALA A 126 -2.15 2.94 -31.22
N LYS A 127 -3.45 3.23 -31.39
CA LYS A 127 -4.23 2.81 -32.57
C LYS A 127 -4.37 3.88 -33.66
N ASP A 128 -3.93 5.11 -33.43
CA ASP A 128 -4.06 6.22 -34.40
C ASP A 128 -2.87 6.34 -35.39
N ASN A 129 -1.92 5.39 -35.40
CA ASN A 129 -0.77 5.38 -36.33
C ASN A 129 -0.87 4.35 -37.47
N VAL A 130 -2.08 3.90 -37.83
CA VAL A 130 -2.32 3.21 -39.10
C VAL A 130 -3.22 4.08 -39.95
N ALA A 131 -2.60 4.95 -40.73
CA ALA A 131 -3.28 5.67 -41.80
C ALA A 131 -3.56 4.69 -42.96
N THR A 132 -4.83 4.39 -43.22
CA THR A 132 -5.31 4.12 -44.58
C THR A 132 -6.77 4.55 -44.66
N GLU A 133 -6.99 5.47 -45.60
CA GLU A 133 -8.20 6.26 -45.81
C GLU A 133 -9.29 5.43 -46.51
N ALA A 134 -10.55 5.53 -46.04
CA ALA A 134 -11.76 5.39 -46.86
C ALA A 134 -13.02 5.92 -46.12
N GLU A 135 -13.50 7.05 -46.63
CA GLU A 135 -14.86 7.60 -46.75
C GLU A 135 -16.01 7.34 -45.73
N ALA A 136 -16.52 8.49 -45.22
CA ALA A 136 -17.91 8.97 -45.05
C ALA A 136 -19.05 8.04 -44.57
N ASP A 137 -19.57 8.32 -43.37
CA ASP A 137 -21.02 8.40 -43.11
C ASP A 137 -21.33 9.31 -41.91
N ALA A 138 -22.41 10.07 -42.02
CA ALA A 138 -22.91 11.00 -41.03
C ALA A 138 -23.65 10.23 -39.92
N GLY A 139 -22.95 9.94 -38.83
CA GLY A 139 -23.53 9.40 -37.60
C GLY A 139 -22.94 10.10 -36.39
N CYS A 140 -23.82 10.59 -35.51
CA CYS A 140 -23.49 11.12 -34.18
C CYS A 140 -22.35 10.30 -33.55
N GLY A 141 -21.15 10.88 -33.47
CA GLY A 141 -19.98 10.20 -32.91
C GLY A 141 -20.32 9.71 -31.51
N PRO A 142 -20.00 8.46 -31.15
CA PRO A 142 -20.40 7.91 -29.87
C PRO A 142 -19.78 8.79 -28.81
N HIS A 143 -20.63 9.31 -27.92
CA HIS A 143 -20.22 10.06 -26.75
C HIS A 143 -18.99 9.38 -26.15
N ARG A 144 -17.84 10.07 -26.24
CA ARG A 144 -16.61 9.77 -25.48
C ARG A 144 -16.86 10.15 -24.01
N GLY A 145 -17.97 9.65 -23.47
CA GLY A 145 -18.47 9.86 -22.14
C GLY A 145 -17.80 8.84 -21.24
N GLN A 146 -16.78 9.32 -20.54
CA GLN A 146 -16.33 8.85 -19.24
C GLN A 146 -17.25 7.77 -18.64
N SER A 147 -16.81 6.52 -18.69
CA SER A 147 -17.45 5.44 -17.96
C SER A 147 -17.52 5.84 -16.48
N SER A 148 -18.72 5.81 -15.91
CA SER A 148 -18.94 6.08 -14.49
C SER A 148 -17.98 5.22 -13.65
N MET A 149 -17.54 5.71 -12.49
CA MET A 149 -16.68 4.97 -11.55
C MET A 149 -17.15 3.52 -11.31
N TYR A 150 -18.46 3.29 -11.31
CA TYR A 150 -19.08 1.96 -11.23
C TYR A 150 -18.73 1.06 -12.42
N ALA A 151 -18.71 1.58 -13.64
CA ALA A 151 -18.37 0.82 -14.84
C ALA A 151 -16.90 0.36 -14.81
N HIS A 152 -15.98 1.22 -14.34
CA HIS A 152 -14.58 0.86 -14.17
C HIS A 152 -14.35 -0.12 -13.01
N ALA A 153 -15.10 0.03 -11.92
CA ALA A 153 -15.05 -0.91 -10.81
C ALA A 153 -15.49 -2.32 -11.23
N LEU A 154 -16.54 -2.42 -12.06
CA LEU A 154 -17.03 -3.68 -12.61
C LEU A 154 -15.96 -4.38 -13.46
N GLU A 155 -15.26 -3.66 -14.34
CA GLU A 155 -14.17 -4.19 -15.16
C GLU A 155 -13.02 -4.76 -14.30
N LEU A 156 -12.73 -4.14 -13.16
CA LEU A 156 -11.72 -4.58 -12.21
C LEU A 156 -12.12 -5.79 -11.37
N GLY A 157 -13.41 -6.09 -11.29
CA GLY A 157 -13.99 -6.99 -10.29
C GLY A 157 -13.94 -6.41 -8.87
N LEU A 158 -14.01 -5.09 -8.75
CA LEU A 158 -14.12 -4.39 -7.48
C LEU A 158 -15.58 -4.46 -6.98
N PRO A 159 -15.84 -4.86 -5.73
CA PRO A 159 -17.19 -4.90 -5.19
C PRO A 159 -17.90 -3.54 -5.25
N ASP A 160 -19.17 -3.52 -5.67
CA ASP A 160 -19.99 -2.31 -5.72
C ASP A 160 -20.12 -1.63 -4.35
N THR A 161 -20.12 -2.43 -3.28
CA THR A 161 -20.15 -1.95 -1.89
C THR A 161 -18.96 -1.04 -1.54
N PHE A 162 -17.81 -1.20 -2.21
CA PHE A 162 -16.65 -0.33 -2.01
C PHE A 162 -16.82 1.00 -2.74
N VAL A 163 -17.41 0.97 -3.93
CA VAL A 163 -17.72 2.18 -4.71
C VAL A 163 -18.80 3.00 -4.00
N GLU A 164 -19.82 2.32 -3.47
CA GLU A 164 -20.88 2.91 -2.67
C GLU A 164 -20.34 3.58 -1.41
N LEU A 165 -19.49 2.88 -0.64
CA LEU A 165 -18.88 3.45 0.58
C LEU A 165 -18.08 4.73 0.27
N ARG A 166 -17.36 4.75 -0.86
CA ARG A 166 -16.63 5.94 -1.31
C ARG A 166 -17.57 7.06 -1.76
N HIS A 167 -18.72 6.75 -2.35
CA HIS A 167 -19.75 7.76 -2.65
C HIS A 167 -20.32 8.36 -1.37
N GLN A 168 -20.71 7.51 -0.41
CA GLN A 168 -21.26 7.92 0.89
C GLN A 168 -20.28 8.81 1.67
N ALA A 169 -19.01 8.41 1.74
CA ALA A 169 -18.00 9.14 2.51
C ALA A 169 -17.69 10.57 1.99
N ILE A 170 -18.05 10.90 0.75
CA ILE A 170 -17.77 12.19 0.12
C ILE A 170 -19.05 13.03 -0.04
N HIS A 171 -20.16 12.40 -0.41
CA HIS A 171 -21.38 13.10 -0.83
C HIS A 171 -22.53 12.96 0.16
N GLU A 172 -22.48 12.00 1.08
CA GLU A 172 -23.53 11.75 2.06
C GLU A 172 -22.98 11.93 3.48
N GLU A 173 -23.72 11.44 4.47
CA GLU A 173 -23.24 11.38 5.84
C GLU A 173 -22.13 10.33 5.96
N MET A 174 -21.04 10.70 6.63
CA MET A 174 -19.91 9.80 6.85
C MET A 174 -20.39 8.50 7.52
N PRO A 175 -19.97 7.31 7.05
CA PRO A 175 -20.39 6.06 7.66
C PRO A 175 -19.96 5.93 9.13
N SER A 176 -20.60 5.03 9.87
CA SER A 176 -20.17 4.70 11.23
C SER A 176 -18.79 4.06 11.23
N LEU A 177 -18.07 4.20 12.35
CA LEU A 177 -16.74 3.62 12.49
C LEU A 177 -16.74 2.10 12.33
N GLU A 178 -17.79 1.43 12.77
CA GLU A 178 -17.97 -0.02 12.61
C GLU A 178 -18.02 -0.44 11.15
N VAL A 179 -18.82 0.26 10.33
CA VAL A 179 -18.90 0.00 8.88
C VAL A 179 -17.54 0.23 8.23
N LEU A 180 -16.84 1.31 8.58
CA LEU A 180 -15.52 1.63 8.05
C LEU A 180 -14.46 0.56 8.40
N ARG A 181 -14.46 0.06 9.64
CA ARG A 181 -13.58 -1.03 10.07
C ARG A 181 -13.84 -2.31 9.27
N MET A 182 -15.10 -2.72 9.20
CA MET A 182 -15.52 -3.93 8.47
C MET A 182 -15.10 -3.84 7.00
N ARG A 183 -15.45 -2.73 6.34
CA ARG A 183 -15.14 -2.52 4.91
C ARG A 183 -13.63 -2.44 4.65
N THR A 184 -12.87 -1.85 5.57
CA THR A 184 -11.41 -1.81 5.47
C THR A 184 -10.79 -3.21 5.57
N GLY A 185 -11.30 -4.07 6.46
CA GLY A 185 -10.91 -5.47 6.53
C GLY A 185 -11.22 -6.24 5.24
N GLU A 186 -12.44 -6.07 4.70
CA GLU A 186 -12.83 -6.67 3.41
C GLU A 186 -11.94 -6.19 2.25
N ALA A 187 -11.56 -4.91 2.23
CA ALA A 187 -10.68 -4.34 1.21
C ALA A 187 -9.25 -4.92 1.29
N LEU A 188 -8.72 -5.12 2.49
CA LEU A 188 -7.42 -5.79 2.70
C LEU A 188 -7.47 -7.25 2.24
N GLU A 189 -8.52 -8.00 2.56
CA GLU A 189 -8.70 -9.37 2.07
C GLU A 189 -8.83 -9.41 0.55
N TRP A 190 -9.57 -8.46 -0.04
CA TRP A 190 -9.68 -8.35 -1.49
C TRP A 190 -8.31 -8.08 -2.15
N LEU A 191 -7.50 -7.18 -1.58
CA LEU A 191 -6.13 -6.92 -2.03
C LEU A 191 -5.24 -8.16 -1.89
N TRP A 192 -5.42 -8.92 -0.82
CA TRP A 192 -4.72 -10.19 -0.62
C TRP A 192 -5.03 -11.17 -1.75
N GLN A 193 -6.30 -11.45 -1.98
CA GLN A 193 -6.76 -12.41 -2.99
C GLN A 193 -6.41 -11.96 -4.41
N ARG A 194 -6.56 -10.67 -4.73
CA ARG A 194 -6.40 -10.16 -6.09
C ARG A 194 -4.95 -9.90 -6.48
N TRP A 195 -4.11 -9.49 -5.52
CA TRP A 195 -2.76 -9.04 -5.82
C TRP A 195 -1.69 -9.81 -5.04
N TRP A 196 -1.68 -9.72 -3.70
CA TRP A 196 -0.56 -10.24 -2.89
C TRP A 196 -0.28 -11.72 -3.09
N LYS A 197 -1.34 -12.55 -3.06
CA LYS A 197 -1.24 -14.01 -3.21
C LYS A 197 -0.56 -14.44 -4.52
N PHE A 198 -0.77 -13.68 -5.60
CA PHE A 198 -0.28 -14.03 -6.94
C PHE A 198 1.05 -13.36 -7.29
N ASN A 199 1.29 -12.15 -6.80
CA ASN A 199 2.43 -11.32 -7.19
C ASN A 199 3.65 -11.52 -6.29
N VAL A 200 3.48 -12.05 -5.07
CA VAL A 200 4.57 -12.22 -4.10
C VAL A 200 4.77 -13.69 -3.77
N LYS A 201 5.84 -14.26 -4.31
CA LYS A 201 6.22 -15.67 -4.13
C LYS A 201 7.55 -15.77 -3.38
N GLY A 202 7.75 -16.90 -2.71
CA GLY A 202 8.98 -17.20 -1.98
C GLY A 202 8.91 -16.88 -0.49
N SER A 203 10.05 -17.11 0.17
CA SER A 203 10.22 -16.96 1.61
C SER A 203 10.73 -15.56 1.98
N ALA A 204 10.19 -15.00 3.07
CA ALA A 204 10.66 -13.77 3.68
C ALA A 204 11.96 -13.93 4.47
N GLN A 205 12.33 -15.16 4.84
CA GLN A 205 13.42 -15.44 5.80
C GLN A 205 14.75 -14.73 5.46
N PRO A 206 15.24 -14.72 4.21
CA PRO A 206 16.51 -14.06 3.90
C PRO A 206 16.50 -12.55 4.18
N ALA A 207 15.40 -11.87 3.82
CA ALA A 207 15.25 -10.44 4.08
C ALA A 207 15.02 -10.16 5.56
N LEU A 208 14.31 -11.05 6.27
CA LEU A 208 14.07 -10.92 7.70
C LEU A 208 15.38 -11.02 8.49
N SER A 209 16.24 -12.00 8.17
CA SER A 209 17.56 -12.14 8.81
C SER A 209 18.45 -10.92 8.55
N GLU A 210 18.49 -10.41 7.30
CA GLU A 210 19.24 -9.18 6.99
C GLU A 210 18.68 -7.99 7.78
N TRP A 211 17.36 -7.86 7.86
CA TRP A 211 16.71 -6.79 8.61
C TRP A 211 17.05 -6.86 10.11
N GLU A 212 16.97 -8.04 10.71
CA GLU A 212 17.32 -8.25 12.13
C GLU A 212 18.80 -7.96 12.42
N GLU A 213 19.69 -8.39 11.52
CA GLU A 213 21.12 -8.12 11.65
C GLU A 213 21.39 -6.60 11.60
N ARG A 214 20.75 -5.89 10.67
CA ARG A 214 20.84 -4.43 10.61
C ARG A 214 20.36 -3.82 11.92
N HIS A 215 19.19 -4.20 12.43
CA HIS A 215 18.68 -3.66 13.70
C HIS A 215 19.63 -3.90 14.88
N LYS A 216 20.24 -5.09 14.98
CA LYS A 216 21.27 -5.37 15.99
C LYS A 216 22.48 -4.45 15.84
N GLN A 217 22.97 -4.25 14.62
CA GLN A 217 24.10 -3.34 14.36
C GLN A 217 23.77 -1.90 14.77
N TRP A 218 22.56 -1.42 14.47
CA TRP A 218 22.10 -0.09 14.90
C TRP A 218 22.00 0.04 16.42
N GLN A 219 21.48 -0.99 17.10
CA GLN A 219 21.41 -1.02 18.57
C GLN A 219 22.82 -1.00 19.19
N SER A 220 23.73 -1.84 18.73
CA SER A 220 25.11 -1.88 19.23
C SER A 220 25.89 -0.59 18.94
N ALA A 221 25.64 0.07 17.80
CA ALA A 221 26.24 1.38 17.50
C ALA A 221 25.73 2.47 18.44
N ALA A 222 24.41 2.53 18.69
CA ALA A 222 23.82 3.49 19.63
C ALA A 222 24.30 3.28 21.07
N GLU A 223 24.48 2.03 21.50
CA GLU A 223 25.06 1.69 22.82
C GLU A 223 26.56 2.04 22.91
N GLY A 224 27.31 1.85 21.83
CA GLY A 224 28.72 2.23 21.72
C GLY A 224 28.94 3.75 21.78
N GLU A 225 28.05 4.54 21.15
CA GLU A 225 28.07 6.01 21.21
C GLU A 225 27.57 6.54 22.57
N GLY A 226 26.63 5.85 23.22
CA GLY A 226 26.17 6.13 24.58
C GLY A 226 27.24 5.96 25.66
N GLY A 227 28.30 5.19 25.38
CA GLY A 227 29.48 5.05 26.24
C GLY A 227 30.55 6.14 26.07
N GLN A 228 30.51 6.92 24.99
CA GLN A 228 31.49 7.98 24.69
C GLN A 228 30.94 9.41 24.81
N ASN A 229 29.62 9.59 24.78
CA ASN A 229 29.00 10.92 24.88
C ASN A 229 28.45 11.25 26.28
N GLN A 230 29.37 11.53 27.23
CA GLN A 230 29.08 12.45 28.35
C GLN A 230 29.41 13.92 28.02
N LEU A 231 29.76 14.23 26.76
CA LEU A 231 29.95 15.61 26.28
C LEU A 231 29.17 15.82 24.97
N GLY A 232 27.88 16.12 25.07
CA GLY A 232 27.08 16.41 23.88
C GLY A 232 25.57 16.37 24.09
N GLN A 233 25.06 16.98 25.16
CA GLN A 233 23.64 17.27 25.29
C GLN A 233 23.23 18.24 24.18
N GLY A 234 22.56 17.74 23.13
CA GLY A 234 22.10 18.65 22.10
C GLY A 234 21.35 18.07 20.90
N TRP A 235 20.81 16.85 20.93
CA TRP A 235 19.87 16.39 19.90
C TRP A 235 18.88 15.38 20.47
N VAL A 236 18.03 15.82 21.39
CA VAL A 236 16.77 15.14 21.71
C VAL A 236 15.66 16.17 21.58
N MET A 237 14.56 15.76 20.95
CA MET A 237 13.34 16.51 20.62
C MET A 237 13.35 17.22 19.27
N HIS A 238 12.76 16.59 18.26
CA HIS A 238 11.61 17.16 17.54
C HIS A 238 11.07 16.14 16.52
N PHE A 239 10.25 15.20 16.97
CA PHE A 239 9.19 14.60 16.14
C PHE A 239 8.05 14.13 17.06
N SER A 240 7.26 15.09 17.52
CA SER A 240 5.86 14.93 17.93
C SER A 240 5.27 16.31 18.15
N ARG A 241 4.49 16.76 17.18
CA ARG A 241 3.20 17.43 17.37
C ARG A 241 2.44 17.38 16.05
#